data_AF-A0A1G9NL99-F1
#
_entry.id   AF-A0A1G9NL99-F1
#
_cell.length_a   1.000
_cell.length_b   1.000
_cell.length_c   1.000
_cell.angle_alpha   90.00
_cell.angle_beta   90.00
_cell.angle_gamma   90.00
#
_symmetry.space_group_name_H-M   'P 1'
#
loop_
_entity.id
_entity.type
_entity.pdbx_description
1 polymer ?
#
loop_
_entity_poly.entity_id
_entity_poly.type
_entity_poly.pdbx_seq_one_letter_code
_entity_poly.pdbx_strand_id
1 'polypeptide(L)'
;MAQKHETKDKPEGASAGPVQTGPDPRLEDESRLAEIRRKIEEVASDAPQLAKIALEAMVRRHNPELKGTSQTAGRAGRQSGNVSELTAFATLKPGGAERLRRIFNLTNGNFDGAQRVSTLHDMRFVFFDNDTKILFATTYDGDWDAYINDFATKIPELMDLLFQSVEGWPGIADPSVKDFIARHQIDAAGWFVANPQVTVVDVRRLQRMEKAVNEMMDEVAGTDLDNSGPKALKAFLDKMSQPEGVDY
;
A
#
# COMPACT_ATOMS: atom_id res chain seq x y z
N MET A 1 60.03 -12.00 -10.74
CA MET A 1 59.47 -10.67 -11.14
C MET A 1 58.28 -10.97 -12.03
N ALA A 2 57.06 -10.79 -11.52
CA ALA A 2 56.16 -9.66 -11.84
C ALA A 2 55.67 -9.75 -13.31
N GLN A 3 54.39 -9.84 -13.68
CA GLN A 3 53.11 -9.53 -13.03
C GLN A 3 51.99 -10.29 -13.79
N LYS A 4 50.92 -10.63 -13.07
CA LYS A 4 49.57 -10.90 -13.59
C LYS A 4 48.85 -9.58 -13.88
N HIS A 5 47.89 -9.61 -14.82
CA HIS A 5 46.65 -8.80 -14.98
C HIS A 5 46.40 -8.55 -16.48
N GLU A 6 45.21 -8.53 -17.06
CA GLU A 6 43.81 -8.66 -16.62
C GLU A 6 43.00 -8.77 -17.92
N THR A 7 42.01 -9.65 -18.00
CA THR A 7 40.91 -9.49 -18.97
C THR A 7 39.62 -9.43 -18.18
N LYS A 8 39.05 -8.21 -18.16
CA LYS A 8 37.71 -7.79 -17.73
C LYS A 8 36.64 -8.90 -17.71
N ASP A 9 36.16 -9.22 -16.52
CA ASP A 9 34.79 -9.70 -16.31
C ASP A 9 33.83 -8.50 -16.23
N LYS A 10 32.65 -8.66 -16.83
CA LYS A 10 31.48 -7.78 -16.71
C LYS A 10 30.70 -8.25 -15.47
N PRO A 11 30.12 -7.36 -14.64
CA PRO A 11 29.61 -7.76 -13.34
C PRO A 11 28.24 -8.44 -13.45
N GLU A 12 28.14 -9.63 -12.86
CA GLU A 12 26.88 -10.28 -12.52
C GLU A 12 26.33 -9.72 -11.20
N GLY A 13 25.03 -9.41 -11.21
CA GLY A 13 24.09 -9.76 -10.14
C GLY A 13 24.30 -9.20 -8.74
N ALA A 14 23.76 -8.00 -8.47
CA ALA A 14 23.41 -7.63 -7.10
C ALA A 14 22.06 -8.26 -6.73
N SER A 15 22.09 -9.40 -6.04
CA SER A 15 20.91 -9.96 -5.36
C SER A 15 20.67 -9.21 -4.06
N ALA A 16 19.65 -8.36 -4.00
CA ALA A 16 19.17 -7.80 -2.74
C ALA A 16 18.36 -8.87 -2.00
N GLY A 17 19.01 -9.53 -1.04
CA GLY A 17 18.42 -10.49 -0.12
C GLY A 17 17.49 -9.85 0.92
N PRO A 18 16.91 -10.68 1.83
CA PRO A 18 15.84 -10.27 2.73
C PRO A 18 16.29 -9.19 3.72
N VAL A 19 15.33 -8.37 4.18
CA VAL A 19 15.54 -7.40 5.27
C VAL A 19 16.16 -8.15 6.45
N GLN A 20 17.44 -7.89 6.70
CA GLN A 20 18.19 -8.51 7.77
C GLN A 20 17.58 -8.05 9.10
N THR A 21 16.93 -8.98 9.80
CA THR A 21 16.58 -8.82 11.22
C THR A 21 17.65 -9.46 12.14
N GLY A 22 18.84 -9.73 11.61
CA GLY A 22 20.05 -10.08 12.34
C GLY A 22 21.15 -9.01 12.19
N PRO A 23 22.23 -9.05 13.00
CA PRO A 23 23.38 -8.18 12.78
C PRO A 23 23.90 -8.35 11.35
N ASP A 24 24.36 -7.25 10.74
CA ASP A 24 24.84 -7.23 9.35
C ASP A 24 25.90 -8.35 9.18
N PRO A 25 25.72 -9.31 8.24
CA PRO A 25 26.67 -10.38 7.97
C PRO A 25 28.08 -9.87 7.64
N ARG A 26 28.22 -8.60 7.23
CA ARG A 26 29.51 -7.93 7.00
C ARG A 26 30.20 -7.47 8.28
N LEU A 27 29.52 -7.54 9.42
CA LEU A 27 29.93 -7.05 10.74
C LEU A 27 29.96 -8.19 11.78
N GLU A 28 29.94 -9.46 11.37
CA GLU A 28 29.94 -10.62 12.29
C GLU A 28 31.15 -10.65 13.24
N ASP A 29 32.29 -10.08 12.80
CA ASP A 29 33.53 -9.97 13.59
C ASP A 29 33.72 -8.59 14.26
N GLU A 30 32.69 -7.73 14.25
CA GLU A 30 32.78 -6.37 14.81
C GLU A 30 32.88 -6.42 16.35
N SER A 31 33.94 -5.83 16.91
CA SER A 31 34.06 -5.69 18.36
C SER A 31 32.95 -4.76 18.89
N ARG A 32 32.44 -5.02 20.10
CA ARG A 32 31.41 -4.16 20.74
C ARG A 32 31.77 -2.67 20.75
N LEU A 33 33.04 -2.32 20.86
CA LEU A 33 33.50 -0.93 20.84
C LEU A 33 33.39 -0.31 19.43
N ALA A 34 33.68 -1.10 18.39
CA ALA A 34 33.52 -0.66 17.01
C ALA A 34 32.03 -0.50 16.65
N GLU A 35 31.18 -1.42 17.10
CA GLU A 35 29.71 -1.32 16.92
C GLU A 35 29.14 -0.05 17.59
N ILE A 36 29.55 0.22 18.83
CA ILE A 36 29.15 1.44 19.56
C ILE A 36 29.66 2.68 18.82
N ARG A 37 30.91 2.68 18.37
CA ARG A 37 31.49 3.82 17.64
C ARG A 37 30.78 4.07 16.31
N ARG A 38 30.48 3.03 15.54
CA ARG A 38 29.74 3.12 14.27
C ARG A 38 28.35 3.69 14.50
N LYS A 39 27.60 3.16 15.48
CA LYS A 39 26.28 3.69 15.85
C LYS A 39 26.34 5.16 16.31
N ILE A 40 27.38 5.54 17.05
CA ILE A 40 27.62 6.93 17.45
C ILE A 40 27.92 7.81 16.22
N GLU A 41 28.79 7.37 15.31
CA GLU A 41 29.14 8.11 14.09
C GLU A 41 27.94 8.24 13.13
N GLU A 42 27.14 7.19 12.95
CA GLU A 42 25.88 7.20 12.18
C GLU A 42 24.85 8.18 12.74
N VAL A 43 24.67 8.20 14.08
CA VAL A 43 23.76 9.15 14.71
C VAL A 43 24.33 10.57 14.67
N ALA A 44 25.63 10.74 14.86
CA ALA A 44 26.29 12.05 14.88
C ALA A 44 26.37 12.69 13.48
N SER A 45 26.49 11.91 12.41
CA SER A 45 26.52 12.44 11.04
C SER A 45 25.19 13.08 10.64
N ASP A 46 24.08 12.51 11.11
CA ASP A 46 22.73 12.98 10.77
C ASP A 46 22.15 13.96 11.82
N ALA A 47 22.75 14.01 13.03
CA ALA A 47 22.24 14.79 14.16
C ALA A 47 21.97 16.28 13.85
N PRO A 48 22.85 17.03 13.16
CA PRO A 48 22.59 18.45 12.86
C PRO A 48 21.37 18.63 11.95
N GLN A 49 21.24 17.77 10.93
CA GLN A 49 20.14 17.79 9.96
C GLN A 49 18.83 17.36 10.63
N LEU A 50 18.84 16.30 11.43
CA LEU A 50 17.68 15.84 12.20
C LEU A 50 17.23 16.90 13.20
N ALA A 51 18.16 17.56 13.90
CA ALA A 51 17.85 18.66 14.81
C ALA A 51 17.22 19.85 14.07
N LYS A 52 17.75 20.21 12.89
CA LYS A 52 17.16 21.26 12.05
C LYS A 52 15.75 20.89 11.59
N ILE A 53 15.54 19.66 11.10
CA ILE A 53 14.22 19.16 10.68
C ILE A 53 13.24 19.19 11.84
N ALA A 54 13.66 18.76 13.04
CA ALA A 54 12.83 18.78 14.23
C ALA A 54 12.43 20.22 14.63
N LEU A 55 13.37 21.16 14.63
CA LEU A 55 13.10 22.57 14.90
C LEU A 55 12.17 23.20 13.86
N GLU A 56 12.38 22.91 12.57
CA GLU A 56 11.48 23.35 11.49
C GLU A 56 10.08 22.74 11.66
N ALA A 57 9.97 21.47 12.02
CA ALA A 57 8.70 20.80 12.28
C ALA A 57 7.93 21.42 13.46
N MET A 58 8.63 21.88 14.51
CA MET A 58 8.01 22.56 15.66
C MET A 58 7.41 23.92 15.31
N VAL A 59 8.03 24.65 14.37
CA VAL A 59 7.58 26.01 13.98
C VAL A 59 6.58 25.96 12.82
N ARG A 60 6.64 24.93 11.98
CA ARG A 60 5.80 24.78 10.79
C ARG A 60 4.33 24.55 11.18
N ARG A 61 3.46 25.48 10.80
CA ARG A 61 2.00 25.27 10.81
C ARG A 61 1.64 24.25 9.73
N HIS A 62 1.31 23.03 10.13
CA HIS A 62 0.84 22.00 9.21
C HIS A 62 -0.64 22.19 8.92
N ASN A 63 -1.09 21.93 7.69
CA ASN A 63 -2.51 21.81 7.40
C ASN A 63 -3.04 20.59 8.19
N PRO A 64 -3.97 20.77 9.14
CA PRO A 64 -4.49 19.66 9.94
C PRO A 64 -5.16 18.57 9.07
N GLU A 65 -5.67 18.91 7.89
CA GLU A 65 -6.30 17.97 6.95
C GLU A 65 -5.31 16.97 6.33
N LEU A 66 -4.01 17.30 6.35
CA LEU A 66 -2.94 16.44 5.81
C LEU A 66 -2.18 15.70 6.92
N LYS A 67 -2.66 15.77 8.18
CA LYS A 67 -1.98 15.17 9.30
C LYS A 67 -2.05 13.64 9.19
N GLY A 68 -0.90 13.03 8.96
CA GLY A 68 -0.72 11.58 9.04
C GLY A 68 -0.40 11.09 10.45
N THR A 69 -0.45 9.78 10.62
CA THR A 69 0.01 9.08 11.83
C THR A 69 0.91 7.91 11.41
N SER A 70 1.58 7.29 12.36
CA SER A 70 2.19 5.98 12.16
C SER A 70 1.85 5.20 13.42
N GLN A 71 0.68 4.57 13.40
CA GLN A 71 0.21 3.69 14.47
C GLN A 71 0.03 2.27 13.92
N THR A 72 -0.32 1.33 14.78
CA THR A 72 -0.67 -0.03 14.33
C THR A 72 -1.98 0.01 13.54
N ALA A 73 -2.08 -0.80 12.47
CA ALA A 73 -3.34 -1.09 11.78
C ALA A 73 -4.14 -2.22 12.47
N GLY A 74 -3.82 -2.54 13.72
CA GLY A 74 -4.40 -3.62 14.51
C GLY A 74 -3.44 -4.79 14.61
N ARG A 75 -3.71 -5.87 13.87
CA ARG A 75 -2.94 -7.12 13.98
C ARG A 75 -1.56 -7.05 13.34
N ALA A 76 -1.45 -6.44 12.17
CA ALA A 76 -0.21 -6.26 11.42
C ALA A 76 -0.32 -5.02 10.53
N GLY A 77 0.82 -4.42 10.22
CA GLY A 77 0.93 -3.24 9.36
C GLY A 77 0.78 -1.92 10.09
N ARG A 78 1.07 -0.85 9.36
CA ARG A 78 1.00 0.54 9.84
C ARG A 78 -0.25 1.25 9.31
N GLN A 79 -0.75 2.18 10.11
CA GLN A 79 -1.85 3.06 9.75
C GLN A 79 -1.44 4.52 9.88
N SER A 80 -1.82 5.32 8.88
CA SER A 80 -1.69 6.77 8.82
C SER A 80 -3.06 7.39 8.54
N GLY A 81 -3.63 8.05 9.55
CA GLY A 81 -5.02 8.51 9.49
C GLY A 81 -5.98 7.33 9.34
N ASN A 82 -6.75 7.32 8.25
CA ASN A 82 -7.71 6.28 7.91
C ASN A 82 -7.12 5.20 6.99
N VAL A 83 -5.91 5.40 6.45
CA VAL A 83 -5.29 4.48 5.48
C VAL A 83 -4.27 3.60 6.18
N SER A 84 -4.30 2.31 5.88
CA SER A 84 -3.42 1.27 6.39
C SER A 84 -2.66 0.59 5.26
N GLU A 85 -1.54 -0.04 5.58
CA GLU A 85 -0.73 -0.83 4.65
C GLU A 85 -0.70 -2.31 5.01
N LEU A 86 -0.51 -3.14 3.98
CA LEU A 86 -0.15 -4.54 4.12
C LEU A 86 0.89 -4.86 3.05
N THR A 87 2.05 -5.34 3.49
CA THR A 87 3.11 -5.84 2.60
C THR A 87 3.47 -7.26 3.02
N ALA A 88 3.23 -8.24 2.14
CA ALA A 88 3.51 -9.64 2.38
C ALA A 88 4.49 -10.22 1.36
N PHE A 89 5.36 -11.11 1.84
CA PHE A 89 6.31 -11.86 1.03
C PHE A 89 6.05 -13.34 1.19
N ALA A 90 6.00 -14.08 0.10
CA ALA A 90 5.79 -15.52 0.15
C ALA A 90 6.55 -16.28 -0.92
N THR A 91 6.84 -17.56 -0.64
CA THR A 91 7.41 -18.49 -1.62
C THR A 91 6.29 -19.05 -2.51
N LEU A 92 6.54 -19.10 -3.80
CA LEU A 92 5.63 -19.69 -4.78
C LEU A 92 5.91 -21.19 -4.93
N LYS A 93 4.84 -21.97 -5.11
CA LYS A 93 4.95 -23.36 -5.53
C LYS A 93 5.69 -23.46 -6.88
N PRO A 94 6.33 -24.60 -7.21
CA PRO A 94 6.90 -24.81 -8.55
C PRO A 94 5.87 -24.52 -9.66
N GLY A 95 6.23 -23.66 -10.62
CA GLY A 95 5.34 -23.20 -11.69
C GLY A 95 4.29 -22.14 -11.27
N GLY A 96 4.29 -21.71 -10.01
CA GLY A 96 3.34 -20.76 -9.45
C GLY A 96 3.36 -19.39 -10.13
N ALA A 97 4.55 -18.86 -10.43
CA ALA A 97 4.71 -17.59 -11.14
C ALA A 97 4.15 -17.66 -12.56
N GLU A 98 4.43 -18.73 -13.31
CA GLU A 98 3.90 -18.93 -14.67
C GLU A 98 2.37 -19.00 -14.66
N ARG A 99 1.79 -19.72 -13.68
CA ARG A 99 0.34 -19.77 -13.49
C ARG A 99 -0.24 -18.38 -13.20
N LEU A 100 0.38 -17.62 -12.31
CA LEU A 100 -0.09 -16.27 -11.97
C LEU A 100 0.05 -15.31 -13.15
N ARG A 101 1.15 -15.35 -13.91
CA ARG A 101 1.30 -14.56 -15.14
C ARG A 101 0.19 -14.83 -16.14
N ARG A 102 -0.24 -16.09 -16.32
CA ARG A 102 -1.41 -16.41 -17.15
C ARG A 102 -2.68 -15.72 -16.65
N ILE A 103 -2.95 -15.78 -15.36
CA ILE A 103 -4.11 -15.11 -14.75
C ILE A 103 -4.03 -13.59 -14.95
N PHE A 104 -2.86 -13.00 -14.70
CA PHE A 104 -2.64 -11.57 -14.83
C PHE A 104 -2.82 -11.13 -16.29
N ASN A 105 -2.35 -11.91 -17.26
CA ASN A 105 -2.53 -11.60 -18.67
C ASN A 105 -4.00 -11.66 -19.11
N LEU A 106 -4.80 -12.58 -18.54
CA LEU A 106 -6.23 -12.66 -18.83
C LEU A 106 -7.00 -11.42 -18.34
N THR A 107 -6.53 -10.80 -17.26
CA THR A 107 -7.11 -9.57 -16.71
C THR A 107 -6.40 -8.31 -17.20
N ASN A 108 -5.44 -8.44 -18.14
CA ASN A 108 -4.54 -7.36 -18.55
C ASN A 108 -3.86 -6.65 -17.36
N GLY A 109 -3.58 -7.40 -16.29
CA GLY A 109 -3.01 -6.92 -15.04
C GLY A 109 -3.98 -6.11 -14.17
N ASN A 110 -5.22 -5.87 -14.63
CA ASN A 110 -6.20 -5.08 -13.92
C ASN A 110 -7.26 -5.96 -13.24
N PHE A 111 -7.35 -5.85 -11.92
CA PHE A 111 -8.26 -6.65 -11.10
C PHE A 111 -9.52 -5.87 -10.73
N ASP A 112 -10.29 -5.46 -11.74
CA ASP A 112 -11.52 -4.69 -11.51
C ASP A 112 -12.50 -5.38 -10.55
N GLY A 113 -12.52 -6.72 -10.54
CA GLY A 113 -13.33 -7.50 -9.58
C GLY A 113 -12.99 -7.22 -8.10
N ALA A 114 -11.78 -6.72 -7.79
CA ALA A 114 -11.39 -6.33 -6.45
C ALA A 114 -12.04 -5.02 -5.98
N GLN A 115 -12.63 -4.24 -6.89
CA GLN A 115 -13.38 -3.03 -6.54
C GLN A 115 -14.51 -3.32 -5.54
N ARG A 116 -15.04 -4.56 -5.52
CA ARG A 116 -16.04 -5.07 -4.56
C ARG A 116 -15.63 -4.90 -3.10
N VAL A 117 -14.33 -4.82 -2.83
CA VAL A 117 -13.77 -4.45 -1.54
C VAL A 117 -13.67 -2.92 -1.51
N SER A 118 -14.73 -2.25 -1.05
CA SER A 118 -14.87 -0.79 -1.08
C SER A 118 -13.86 -0.01 -0.23
N THR A 119 -12.97 -0.70 0.48
CA THR A 119 -11.89 -0.16 1.32
C THR A 119 -10.52 -0.28 0.67
N LEU A 120 -10.41 -0.96 -0.48
CA LEU A 120 -9.15 -1.20 -1.21
C LEU A 120 -8.76 0.03 -2.05
N HIS A 121 -7.62 0.65 -1.76
CA HIS A 121 -7.05 1.74 -2.57
C HIS A 121 -6.25 1.21 -3.75
N ASP A 122 -5.31 0.31 -3.47
CA ASP A 122 -4.46 -0.32 -4.47
C ASP A 122 -4.01 -1.71 -4.00
N MET A 123 -3.69 -2.57 -4.96
CA MET A 123 -2.92 -3.78 -4.71
C MET A 123 -1.98 -4.07 -5.87
N ARG A 124 -0.85 -4.71 -5.57
CA ARG A 124 0.15 -5.08 -6.57
C ARG A 124 0.83 -6.39 -6.22
N PHE A 125 1.18 -7.13 -7.27
CA PHE A 125 1.91 -8.38 -7.22
C PHE A 125 3.26 -8.19 -7.91
N VAL A 126 4.35 -8.56 -7.25
CA VAL A 126 5.71 -8.46 -7.81
C VAL A 126 6.41 -9.79 -7.63
N PHE A 127 6.83 -10.39 -8.74
CA PHE A 127 7.70 -11.57 -8.71
C PHE A 127 9.15 -11.13 -8.51
N PHE A 128 9.88 -11.85 -7.66
CA PHE A 128 11.30 -11.60 -7.41
C PHE A 128 12.00 -12.92 -7.07
N ASP A 129 13.32 -12.85 -6.92
CA ASP A 129 14.16 -14.04 -6.66
C ASP A 129 13.95 -15.14 -7.71
N ASN A 130 14.22 -14.79 -8.98
CA ASN A 130 14.06 -15.69 -10.13
C ASN A 130 12.66 -16.32 -10.26
N ASP A 131 11.60 -15.53 -10.03
CA ASP A 131 10.19 -15.97 -10.09
C ASP A 131 9.84 -17.07 -9.06
N THR A 132 10.66 -17.28 -8.02
CA THR A 132 10.37 -18.24 -6.95
C THR A 132 9.62 -17.61 -5.77
N LYS A 133 9.59 -16.28 -5.68
CA LYS A 133 8.93 -15.54 -4.62
C LYS A 133 8.00 -14.46 -5.17
N ILE A 134 7.03 -14.08 -4.36
CA ILE A 134 6.07 -13.03 -4.66
C ILE A 134 5.97 -12.05 -3.50
N LEU A 135 5.91 -10.77 -3.84
CA LEU A 135 5.44 -9.70 -2.98
C LEU A 135 3.99 -9.42 -3.34
N PHE A 136 3.13 -9.36 -2.32
CA PHE A 136 1.82 -8.75 -2.40
C PHE A 136 1.81 -7.51 -1.52
N ALA A 137 1.48 -6.36 -2.08
CA ALA A 137 1.35 -5.14 -1.31
C ALA A 137 0.04 -4.44 -1.64
N THR A 138 -0.60 -3.89 -0.62
CA THR A 138 -1.88 -3.21 -0.75
C THR A 138 -2.01 -2.10 0.29
N THR A 139 -2.78 -1.07 -0.04
CA THR A 139 -3.24 -0.06 0.91
C THR A 139 -4.75 -0.06 0.98
N TYR A 140 -5.29 0.21 2.16
CA TYR A 140 -6.70 0.05 2.46
C TYR A 140 -7.19 0.97 3.57
N ASP A 141 -8.52 1.12 3.67
CA ASP A 141 -9.14 1.88 4.74
C ASP A 141 -9.31 1.05 6.03
N GLY A 142 -8.97 1.64 7.17
CA GLY A 142 -9.32 1.10 8.50
C GLY A 142 -8.41 -0.03 9.00
N ASP A 143 -8.98 -0.91 9.82
CA ASP A 143 -8.24 -1.94 10.55
C ASP A 143 -8.00 -3.21 9.73
N TRP A 144 -6.86 -3.85 9.99
CA TRP A 144 -6.39 -5.07 9.31
C TRP A 144 -7.42 -6.20 9.35
N ASP A 145 -8.04 -6.46 10.51
CA ASP A 145 -8.96 -7.60 10.65
C ASP A 145 -10.25 -7.42 9.86
N ALA A 146 -10.76 -6.19 9.78
CA ALA A 146 -11.93 -5.85 8.98
C ALA A 146 -11.60 -5.99 7.48
N TYR A 147 -10.43 -5.49 7.08
CA TYR A 147 -9.96 -5.58 5.71
C TYR A 147 -9.80 -7.03 5.22
N ILE A 148 -9.14 -7.90 5.98
CA ILE A 148 -9.00 -9.31 5.59
C ILE A 148 -10.37 -10.02 5.55
N ASN A 149 -11.30 -9.66 6.44
CA ASN A 149 -12.67 -10.17 6.40
C ASN A 149 -13.42 -9.74 5.12
N ASP A 150 -13.19 -8.52 4.62
CA ASP A 150 -13.80 -8.07 3.37
C ASP A 150 -13.35 -8.92 2.19
N PHE A 151 -12.07 -9.30 2.08
CA PHE A 151 -11.64 -10.23 1.04
C PHE A 151 -12.30 -11.60 1.15
N ALA A 152 -12.35 -12.14 2.37
CA ALA A 152 -12.95 -13.45 2.62
C ALA A 152 -14.46 -13.48 2.32
N THR A 153 -15.16 -12.36 2.47
CA THR A 153 -16.62 -12.29 2.27
C THR A 153 -17.02 -11.77 0.91
N LYS A 154 -16.28 -10.83 0.33
CA LYS A 154 -16.63 -10.17 -0.95
C LYS A 154 -16.07 -10.90 -2.15
N ILE A 155 -14.82 -11.38 -2.08
CA ILE A 155 -14.13 -11.98 -3.22
C ILE A 155 -13.33 -13.25 -2.87
N PRO A 156 -13.94 -14.23 -2.18
CA PRO A 156 -13.22 -15.43 -1.74
C PRO A 156 -12.61 -16.24 -2.90
N GLU A 157 -13.36 -16.40 -3.98
CA GLU A 157 -12.90 -17.16 -5.16
C GLU A 157 -11.66 -16.52 -5.81
N LEU A 158 -11.59 -15.19 -5.85
CA LEU A 158 -10.44 -14.48 -6.39
C LEU A 158 -9.22 -14.66 -5.48
N MET A 159 -9.41 -14.63 -4.16
CA MET A 159 -8.33 -14.88 -3.20
C MET A 159 -7.74 -16.26 -3.38
N ASP A 160 -8.58 -17.30 -3.44
CA ASP A 160 -8.07 -18.65 -3.63
C ASP A 160 -7.45 -18.84 -5.02
N LEU A 161 -8.05 -18.27 -6.08
CA LEU A 161 -7.50 -18.32 -7.43
C LEU A 161 -6.06 -17.78 -7.48
N LEU A 162 -5.79 -16.69 -6.78
CA LEU A 162 -4.48 -16.03 -6.73
C LEU A 162 -3.54 -16.76 -5.77
N PHE A 163 -3.91 -16.88 -4.50
CA PHE A 163 -3.01 -17.33 -3.45
C PHE A 163 -2.83 -18.85 -3.39
N GLN A 164 -3.60 -19.66 -4.12
CA GLN A 164 -3.31 -21.09 -4.24
C GLN A 164 -1.93 -21.39 -4.86
N SER A 165 -1.33 -20.44 -5.58
CA SER A 165 0.03 -20.56 -6.11
C SER A 165 1.11 -20.38 -5.04
N VAL A 166 0.76 -19.88 -3.85
CA VAL A 166 1.67 -19.69 -2.72
C VAL A 166 1.80 -20.98 -1.92
N GLU A 167 3.02 -21.29 -1.49
CA GLU A 167 3.29 -22.45 -0.63
C GLU A 167 2.57 -22.34 0.72
N GLY A 168 1.93 -23.42 1.14
CA GLY A 168 1.23 -23.47 2.43
C GLY A 168 -0.06 -22.65 2.54
N TRP A 169 -0.54 -22.03 1.45
CA TRP A 169 -1.84 -21.33 1.46
C TRP A 169 -2.95 -22.27 1.95
N PRO A 170 -3.65 -21.96 3.06
CA PRO A 170 -4.64 -22.85 3.65
C PRO A 170 -6.02 -22.76 2.97
N GLY A 171 -6.26 -21.70 2.19
CA GLY A 171 -7.58 -21.35 1.66
C GLY A 171 -8.19 -20.16 2.41
N ILE A 172 -8.89 -19.27 1.72
CA ILE A 172 -9.44 -18.03 2.33
C ILE A 172 -10.53 -18.30 3.37
N ALA A 173 -11.20 -19.45 3.30
CA ALA A 173 -12.20 -19.87 4.27
C ALA A 173 -11.63 -20.61 5.48
N ASP A 174 -10.34 -20.94 5.48
CA ASP A 174 -9.70 -21.65 6.59
C ASP A 174 -9.56 -20.72 7.81
N PRO A 175 -9.93 -21.16 9.03
CA PRO A 175 -9.83 -20.34 10.23
C PRO A 175 -8.41 -19.82 10.53
N SER A 176 -7.37 -20.51 10.06
CA SER A 176 -5.96 -20.14 10.23
C SER A 176 -5.45 -19.15 9.18
N VAL A 177 -6.25 -18.79 8.17
CA VAL A 177 -5.77 -17.95 7.05
C VAL A 177 -5.27 -16.59 7.51
N LYS A 178 -5.90 -15.99 8.51
CA LYS A 178 -5.45 -14.71 9.07
C LYS A 178 -4.05 -14.83 9.69
N ASP A 179 -3.81 -15.94 10.39
CA ASP A 179 -2.50 -16.25 10.98
C ASP A 179 -1.46 -16.53 9.89
N PHE A 180 -1.87 -17.18 8.79
CA PHE A 180 -1.03 -17.36 7.62
C PHE A 180 -0.62 -16.03 7.00
N ILE A 181 -1.57 -15.12 6.74
CA ILE A 181 -1.31 -13.81 6.14
C ILE A 181 -0.39 -12.98 7.06
N ALA A 182 -0.72 -12.88 8.34
CA ALA A 182 0.05 -12.10 9.31
C ALA A 182 1.51 -12.60 9.43
N ARG A 183 1.77 -13.91 9.33
CA ARG A 183 3.14 -14.46 9.34
C ARG A 183 3.97 -14.13 8.10
N HIS A 184 3.33 -13.88 6.96
CA HIS A 184 4.01 -13.50 5.72
C HIS A 184 4.13 -11.98 5.58
N GLN A 185 3.45 -11.22 6.44
CA GLN A 185 3.47 -9.76 6.42
C GLN A 185 4.72 -9.21 7.11
N ILE A 186 5.28 -8.14 6.54
CA ILE A 186 6.34 -7.35 7.13
C ILE A 186 5.83 -5.91 7.19
N ASP A 187 5.74 -5.36 8.40
CA ASP A 187 5.30 -3.99 8.63
C ASP A 187 6.24 -2.98 7.96
N ALA A 188 5.68 -1.93 7.38
CA ALA A 188 6.48 -0.86 6.82
C ALA A 188 7.32 -0.16 7.91
N ALA A 189 8.64 -0.15 7.75
CA ALA A 189 9.56 0.55 8.66
C ALA A 189 9.38 2.08 8.61
N GLY A 190 8.92 2.58 7.47
CA GLY A 190 8.50 3.96 7.26
C GLY A 190 7.53 4.00 6.10
N TRP A 191 6.45 4.75 6.24
CA TRP A 191 5.41 4.86 5.23
C TRP A 191 4.78 6.25 5.28
N PHE A 192 4.56 6.83 4.11
CA PHE A 192 4.00 8.15 3.95
C PHE A 192 2.72 8.06 3.11
N VAL A 193 1.67 8.70 3.60
CA VAL A 193 0.40 8.84 2.90
C VAL A 193 0.15 10.32 2.70
N ALA A 194 -0.01 10.73 1.44
CA ALA A 194 -0.21 12.13 1.11
C ALA A 194 -1.58 12.66 1.59
N ASN A 195 -2.61 11.82 1.53
CA ASN A 195 -3.99 12.15 1.89
C ASN A 195 -4.54 11.15 2.92
N PRO A 196 -3.98 11.11 4.14
CA PRO A 196 -4.29 10.05 5.12
C PRO A 196 -5.73 10.10 5.64
N GLN A 197 -6.45 11.19 5.41
CA GLN A 197 -7.82 11.37 5.88
C GLN A 197 -8.88 10.92 4.86
N VAL A 198 -8.49 10.69 3.61
CA VAL A 198 -9.44 10.45 2.50
C VAL A 198 -9.55 8.95 2.25
N THR A 199 -10.73 8.39 2.51
CA THR A 199 -11.04 6.97 2.25
C THR A 199 -11.40 6.72 0.78
N VAL A 200 -11.43 5.47 0.34
CA VAL A 200 -11.94 5.09 -1.00
C VAL A 200 -13.38 5.55 -1.19
N VAL A 201 -14.19 5.44 -0.14
CA VAL A 201 -15.58 5.92 -0.13
C VAL A 201 -15.65 7.44 -0.29
N ASP A 202 -14.75 8.18 0.37
CA ASP A 202 -14.64 9.63 0.20
C ASP A 202 -14.20 10.01 -1.22
N VAL A 203 -13.21 9.32 -1.80
CA VAL A 203 -12.78 9.57 -3.19
C VAL A 203 -13.98 9.45 -4.14
N ARG A 204 -14.73 8.36 -4.03
CA ARG A 204 -15.92 8.13 -4.88
C ARG A 204 -17.00 9.18 -4.63
N ARG A 205 -17.23 9.57 -3.37
CA ARG A 205 -18.18 10.64 -3.01
C ARG A 205 -17.75 12.00 -3.59
N LEU A 206 -16.47 12.34 -3.51
CA LEU A 206 -15.92 13.59 -4.02
C LEU A 206 -16.01 13.65 -5.56
N GLN A 207 -15.71 12.55 -6.26
CA GLN A 207 -15.88 12.46 -7.72
C GLN A 207 -17.34 12.67 -8.14
N ARG A 208 -18.30 12.08 -7.41
CA ARG A 208 -19.73 12.31 -7.67
C ARG A 208 -20.14 13.76 -7.41
N MET A 209 -19.64 14.35 -6.33
CA MET A 209 -19.90 15.74 -5.98
C MET A 209 -19.35 16.70 -7.03
N GLU A 210 -18.12 16.49 -7.49
CA GLU A 210 -17.50 17.28 -8.57
C GLU A 210 -18.35 17.22 -9.85
N LYS A 211 -18.76 16.01 -10.26
CA LYS A 211 -19.65 15.83 -11.41
C LYS A 211 -20.98 16.57 -11.25
N ALA A 212 -21.62 16.46 -10.08
CA ALA A 212 -22.89 17.10 -9.81
C ALA A 212 -22.79 18.64 -9.78
N VAL A 213 -21.68 19.19 -9.25
CA VAL A 213 -21.43 20.64 -9.30
C VAL A 213 -21.24 21.11 -10.73
N ASN A 214 -20.46 20.39 -11.54
CA ASN A 214 -20.24 20.75 -12.95
C ASN A 214 -21.54 20.75 -13.75
N GLU A 215 -22.38 19.71 -13.59
CA GLU A 215 -23.71 19.65 -14.23
C GLU A 215 -24.61 20.82 -13.79
N MET A 216 -24.60 21.17 -12.50
CA MET A 216 -25.36 22.32 -11.99
C MET A 216 -24.84 23.64 -12.59
N MET A 217 -23.53 23.82 -12.67
CA MET A 217 -22.91 25.01 -13.27
C MET A 217 -23.26 25.15 -14.76
N ASP A 218 -23.25 24.05 -15.51
CA ASP A 218 -23.63 24.03 -16.93
C ASP A 218 -25.11 24.41 -17.13
N GLU A 219 -26.02 23.92 -16.27
CA GLU A 219 -27.44 24.28 -16.32
C GLU A 219 -27.67 25.77 -16.03
N VAL A 220 -26.94 26.32 -15.06
CA VAL A 220 -27.04 27.74 -14.66
C VAL A 220 -26.39 28.67 -15.69
N ALA A 221 -25.26 28.27 -16.30
CA ALA A 221 -24.58 29.07 -17.32
C ALA A 221 -25.40 29.26 -18.61
N GLY A 222 -26.38 28.39 -18.86
CA GLY A 222 -27.29 28.45 -20.01
C GLY A 222 -28.60 29.21 -19.78
N THR A 223 -28.84 29.82 -18.61
CA THR A 223 -30.14 30.38 -18.23
C THR A 223 -30.06 31.72 -17.48
N ASP A 224 -31.13 32.52 -17.55
CA ASP A 224 -31.25 33.79 -16.82
C ASP A 224 -31.36 33.51 -15.31
N LEU A 225 -30.39 34.01 -14.53
CA LEU A 225 -30.10 33.62 -13.13
C LEU A 225 -31.30 33.79 -12.17
N ASP A 226 -32.26 34.63 -12.52
CA ASP A 226 -33.37 35.03 -11.63
C ASP A 226 -34.43 33.93 -11.42
N ASN A 227 -34.48 32.88 -12.26
CA ASN A 227 -35.46 31.78 -12.13
C ASN A 227 -34.88 30.35 -12.18
N SER A 228 -33.63 30.16 -12.60
CA SER A 228 -33.02 28.85 -12.78
C SER A 228 -32.14 28.38 -11.61
N GLY A 229 -31.54 29.31 -10.86
CA GLY A 229 -30.65 29.00 -9.73
C GLY A 229 -31.29 28.11 -8.65
N PRO A 230 -32.51 28.40 -8.16
CA PRO A 230 -33.18 27.56 -7.16
C PRO A 230 -33.50 26.15 -7.65
N LYS A 231 -33.79 25.98 -8.96
CA LYS A 231 -34.11 24.68 -9.56
C LYS A 231 -32.85 23.84 -9.71
N ALA A 232 -31.77 24.41 -10.22
CA ALA A 232 -30.47 23.73 -10.36
C ALA A 232 -29.90 23.36 -8.98
N LEU A 233 -30.01 24.25 -7.99
CA LEU A 233 -29.62 23.96 -6.60
C LEU A 233 -30.44 22.82 -6.00
N LYS A 234 -31.76 22.79 -6.23
CA LYS A 234 -32.61 21.69 -5.77
C LYS A 234 -32.20 20.37 -6.42
N ALA A 235 -31.97 20.35 -7.74
CA ALA A 235 -31.52 19.16 -8.45
C ALA A 235 -30.17 18.63 -7.92
N PHE A 236 -29.23 19.54 -7.63
CA PHE A 236 -27.97 19.20 -6.98
C PHE A 236 -28.18 18.59 -5.58
N LEU A 237 -28.98 19.23 -4.72
CA LEU A 237 -29.27 18.74 -3.38
C LEU A 237 -29.95 17.37 -3.39
N ASP A 238 -30.93 17.18 -4.28
CA ASP A 238 -31.62 15.91 -4.47
C ASP A 238 -30.62 14.81 -4.86
N LYS A 239 -29.74 15.09 -5.84
CA LYS A 239 -28.70 14.13 -6.29
C LYS A 239 -27.67 13.81 -5.19
N MET A 240 -27.26 14.79 -4.39
CA MET A 240 -26.35 14.58 -3.27
C MET A 240 -26.96 13.83 -2.09
N SER A 241 -28.29 13.87 -1.96
CA SER A 241 -29.02 13.19 -0.87
C SER A 241 -29.27 11.70 -1.12
N GLN A 242 -29.15 11.24 -2.37
CA GLN A 242 -29.42 9.84 -2.71
C GLN A 242 -28.20 8.96 -2.44
N PRO A 243 -28.35 7.90 -1.62
CA PRO A 243 -27.31 6.89 -1.50
C PRO A 243 -27.22 6.10 -2.81
N GLU A 244 -26.13 6.26 -3.54
CA GLU A 244 -25.82 5.41 -4.69
C GLU A 244 -25.09 4.15 -4.23
N GLY A 245 -25.66 2.99 -4.56
CA GLY A 245 -24.95 1.72 -4.49
C GLY A 245 -23.79 1.73 -5.49
N VAL A 246 -22.69 1.09 -5.13
CA VAL A 246 -21.60 0.86 -6.08
C VAL A 246 -21.97 -0.40 -6.86
N ASP A 247 -22.19 -0.25 -8.18
CA ASP A 247 -22.46 -1.36 -9.08
C ASP A 247 -21.14 -2.09 -9.34
N TYR A 248 -21.10 -3.38 -9.00
CA TYR A 248 -19.92 -4.24 -9.15
C TYR A 248 -20.26 -5.48 -9.95
#